data_AF-X0TKD6-F1
#
_entry.id   AF-X0TKD6-F1
#
_cell.length_a   1.000
_cell.length_b   1.000
_cell.length_c   1.000
_cell.angle_alpha   90.00
_cell.angle_beta   90.00
_cell.angle_gamma   90.00
#
_symmetry.space_group_name_H-M   'P 1'
#
loop_
_entity.id
_entity.type
_entity.pdbx_description
1 polymer ?
#
loop_
_entity_poly.entity_id
_entity_poly.type
_entity_poly.pdbx_seq_one_letter_code
_entity_poly.pdbx_strand_id
1 'polypeptide(L)'
;VCNLQKVVSGDIWESHTRYVYELLQNAEDEGATKFQIYISEKRAKIIHDGNSFTPNDVRNLCYAASNKDPNESIGYLGVGFRSVFTVTDAPEIYSGNYSFRFDKEECMKEFEESSLYYFYPFRIDQPTEKIDRRKTIFILSFKAEGGFTETIEQLEKLGEHSLLFLRNIRSIIIQNEENNKRRVCNITCIEDFQPLPNNKDIKLGKFLLVDGSIATRFLVFRGTFQIPEEIQKDEETIRTKRRAIEEREVSIAFQLDEQDNLKPMEGYICSFFPIKQRKINFLVHA
;
A
#
# COMPACT_ATOMS: atom_id res chain seq x y z
N VAL A 1 -6.51 10.98 -4.85
CA VAL A 1 -5.37 10.61 -3.99
C VAL A 1 -4.19 10.25 -4.91
N CYS A 2 -2.96 10.60 -4.52
CA CYS A 2 -1.82 10.89 -5.40
C CYS A 2 -1.17 9.68 -6.11
N ASN A 3 -0.99 9.78 -7.43
CA ASN A 3 -0.06 8.98 -8.23
C ASN A 3 1.38 9.09 -7.70
N LEU A 4 1.98 7.99 -7.25
CA LEU A 4 3.36 7.92 -6.71
C LEU A 4 4.42 7.65 -7.80
N GLN A 5 4.07 7.76 -9.08
CA GLN A 5 4.87 7.11 -10.12
C GLN A 5 6.10 7.85 -10.65
N LYS A 6 6.39 9.12 -10.30
CA LYS A 6 7.41 9.86 -11.08
C LYS A 6 8.36 10.82 -10.35
N VAL A 7 8.47 10.79 -9.02
CA VAL A 7 9.52 11.56 -8.33
C VAL A 7 10.22 10.65 -7.34
N VAL A 8 11.31 10.06 -7.81
CA VAL A 8 12.61 9.77 -7.17
C VAL A 8 13.23 8.66 -8.02
N SER A 9 13.84 9.08 -9.14
CA SER A 9 14.93 8.33 -9.76
C SER A 9 16.07 8.28 -8.74
N GLY A 10 16.28 7.09 -8.17
CA GLY A 10 17.28 6.83 -7.16
C GLY A 10 17.10 5.43 -6.55
N ASP A 11 17.36 4.40 -7.35
CA ASP A 11 18.01 3.13 -7.00
C ASP A 11 17.56 2.31 -5.77
N ILE A 12 16.33 2.42 -5.26
CA ILE A 12 15.91 1.60 -4.09
C ILE A 12 14.57 0.84 -4.27
N TRP A 13 13.79 1.08 -5.34
CA TRP A 13 12.39 0.59 -5.38
C TRP A 13 11.95 -0.16 -6.65
N GLU A 14 12.88 -0.85 -7.33
CA GLU A 14 12.57 -1.91 -8.32
C GLU A 14 12.21 -3.26 -7.67
N SER A 15 11.82 -3.27 -6.39
CA SER A 15 11.68 -4.49 -5.59
C SER A 15 10.45 -5.34 -5.93
N HIS A 16 10.64 -6.67 -5.88
CA HIS A 16 9.59 -7.70 -5.82
C HIS A 16 8.57 -7.52 -4.67
N THR A 17 8.67 -6.50 -3.81
CA THR A 17 7.68 -6.20 -2.75
C THR A 17 6.86 -4.94 -2.95
N ARG A 18 7.07 -4.23 -4.05
CA ARG A 18 6.23 -3.07 -4.41
C ARG A 18 4.74 -3.42 -4.39
N TYR A 19 4.38 -4.64 -4.80
CA TYR A 19 3.00 -5.11 -4.79
C TYR A 19 2.35 -5.10 -3.40
N VAL A 20 3.11 -5.37 -2.32
CA VAL A 20 2.56 -5.35 -0.96
C VAL A 20 2.08 -3.94 -0.63
N TYR A 21 2.88 -2.92 -0.94
CA TYR A 21 2.54 -1.54 -0.67
C TYR A 21 1.41 -1.03 -1.55
N GLU A 22 1.40 -1.39 -2.83
CA GLU A 22 0.33 -1.00 -3.76
C GLU A 22 -1.00 -1.65 -3.33
N LEU A 23 -1.00 -2.92 -2.92
CA LEU A 23 -2.19 -3.58 -2.37
C LEU A 23 -2.60 -3.03 -1.00
N LEU A 24 -1.65 -2.62 -0.16
CA LEU A 24 -1.92 -1.95 1.11
C LEU A 24 -2.59 -0.59 0.88
N GLN A 25 -2.13 0.17 -0.11
CA GLN A 25 -2.76 1.43 -0.52
C GLN A 25 -4.16 1.21 -1.08
N ASN A 26 -4.35 0.21 -1.94
CA ASN A 26 -5.68 -0.15 -2.43
C ASN A 26 -6.63 -0.50 -1.27
N ALA A 27 -6.15 -1.24 -0.27
CA ALA A 27 -6.94 -1.55 0.91
C ALA A 27 -7.29 -0.29 1.72
N GLU A 28 -6.32 0.61 1.92
CA GLU A 28 -6.50 1.88 2.63
C GLU A 28 -7.52 2.80 1.93
N ASP A 29 -7.44 2.93 0.61
CA ASP A 29 -8.36 3.72 -0.22
C ASP A 29 -9.78 3.15 -0.18
N GLU A 30 -9.91 1.84 -0.10
CA GLU A 30 -11.20 1.15 0.08
C GLU A 30 -11.69 1.09 1.53
N GLY A 31 -11.06 1.86 2.44
CA GLY A 31 -11.51 2.01 3.82
C GLY A 31 -11.25 0.79 4.70
N ALA A 32 -10.32 -0.10 4.32
CA ALA A 32 -9.96 -1.25 5.14
C ALA A 32 -9.45 -0.81 6.51
N THR A 33 -9.84 -1.55 7.55
CA THR A 33 -9.29 -1.40 8.91
C THR A 33 -8.24 -2.45 9.22
N LYS A 34 -8.25 -3.56 8.46
CA LYS A 34 -7.37 -4.70 8.67
C LYS A 34 -6.78 -5.17 7.35
N PHE A 35 -5.47 -5.36 7.34
CA PHE A 35 -4.70 -5.89 6.23
C PHE A 35 -3.90 -7.10 6.69
N GLN A 36 -3.96 -8.21 5.96
CA GLN A 36 -3.36 -9.47 6.34
C GLN A 36 -2.56 -10.04 5.18
N ILE A 37 -1.36 -10.54 5.48
CA ILE A 37 -0.47 -11.20 4.54
C ILE A 37 -0.19 -12.60 5.08
N TYR A 38 -0.51 -13.61 4.29
CA TYR A 38 -0.12 -14.99 4.51
C TYR A 38 0.90 -15.35 3.45
N ILE A 39 2.05 -15.85 3.83
CA ILE A 39 3.14 -16.11 2.90
C ILE A 39 3.75 -17.49 3.14
N SER A 40 3.96 -18.20 2.05
CA SER A 40 4.58 -19.53 1.96
C SER A 40 5.57 -19.52 0.79
N GLU A 41 6.41 -20.55 0.67
CA GLU A 41 7.34 -20.72 -0.46
C GLU A 41 6.62 -20.70 -1.82
N LYS A 42 5.33 -21.07 -1.85
CA LYS A 42 4.53 -21.15 -3.07
C LYS A 42 3.84 -19.85 -3.45
N ARG A 43 3.39 -19.07 -2.46
CA ARG A 43 2.51 -17.92 -2.71
C ARG A 43 2.48 -16.88 -1.60
N ALA A 44 2.17 -15.65 -1.99
CA ALA A 44 1.67 -14.61 -1.09
C ALA A 44 0.14 -14.47 -1.23
N LYS A 45 -0.56 -14.46 -0.10
CA LYS A 45 -2.01 -14.24 -0.02
C LYS A 45 -2.28 -13.00 0.81
N ILE A 46 -2.85 -11.99 0.17
CA ILE A 46 -3.22 -10.72 0.80
C ILE A 46 -4.72 -10.70 1.03
N ILE A 47 -5.15 -10.27 2.21
CA ILE A 47 -6.56 -10.17 2.59
C ILE A 47 -6.79 -8.81 3.25
N HIS A 48 -7.82 -8.09 2.83
CA HIS A 48 -8.27 -6.89 3.53
C HIS A 48 -9.79 -6.83 3.64
N ASP A 49 -10.27 -5.95 4.52
CA ASP A 49 -11.68 -5.80 4.87
C ASP A 49 -12.32 -4.49 4.42
N GLY A 50 -11.70 -3.84 3.45
CA GLY A 50 -12.27 -2.70 2.75
C GLY A 50 -13.44 -3.10 1.85
N ASN A 51 -13.95 -2.13 1.10
CA ASN A 51 -15.06 -2.36 0.18
C ASN A 51 -14.77 -3.46 -0.84
N SER A 52 -15.82 -4.14 -1.26
CA SER A 52 -15.75 -5.09 -2.36
C SER A 52 -15.65 -4.34 -3.69
N PHE A 53 -15.04 -4.99 -4.68
CA PHE A 53 -14.92 -4.46 -6.03
C PHE A 53 -16.29 -4.17 -6.63
N THR A 54 -16.33 -3.10 -7.40
CA THR A 54 -17.43 -2.72 -8.28
C THR A 54 -17.12 -3.14 -9.72
N PRO A 55 -18.11 -3.12 -10.64
CA PRO A 55 -17.85 -3.34 -12.06
C PRO A 55 -16.82 -2.34 -12.63
N ASN A 56 -16.75 -1.13 -12.07
CA ASN A 56 -15.81 -0.12 -12.51
C ASN A 56 -14.37 -0.47 -12.12
N ASP A 57 -14.18 -1.03 -10.94
CA ASP A 57 -12.85 -1.43 -10.44
C ASP A 57 -12.28 -2.57 -11.28
N VAL A 58 -13.10 -3.56 -11.61
CA VAL A 58 -12.71 -4.65 -12.51
C VAL A 58 -12.35 -4.12 -13.89
N ARG A 59 -13.17 -3.22 -14.47
CA ARG A 59 -12.84 -2.58 -15.75
C ARG A 59 -11.52 -1.82 -15.66
N ASN A 60 -11.31 -1.03 -14.61
CA ASN A 60 -10.10 -0.23 -14.43
C ASN A 60 -8.85 -1.11 -14.29
N LEU A 61 -8.94 -2.24 -13.59
CA LEU A 61 -7.86 -3.22 -13.51
C LEU A 61 -7.51 -3.78 -14.89
N CYS A 62 -8.52 -4.14 -15.70
CA CYS A 62 -8.30 -4.62 -17.06
C CYS A 62 -7.70 -3.52 -17.95
N TYR A 63 -8.24 -2.30 -17.92
CA TYR A 63 -7.76 -1.20 -18.78
C TYR A 63 -6.36 -0.74 -18.43
N ALA A 64 -6.06 -0.54 -17.15
CA ALA A 64 -4.75 -0.03 -16.75
C ALA A 64 -3.62 -1.04 -16.98
N ALA A 65 -3.95 -2.31 -17.16
CA ALA A 65 -2.98 -3.33 -17.55
C ALA A 65 -2.79 -3.43 -19.08
N SER A 66 -3.62 -2.77 -19.88
CA SER A 66 -3.40 -2.59 -21.32
C SER A 66 -2.34 -1.50 -21.59
N ASN A 67 -1.54 -1.61 -22.66
CA ASN A 67 -0.50 -0.63 -23.03
C ASN A 67 -1.04 0.74 -23.49
N LYS A 68 -2.31 1.04 -23.23
CA LYS A 68 -2.91 2.34 -23.55
C LYS A 68 -2.45 3.40 -22.55
N ASP A 69 -2.46 4.64 -23.02
CA ASP A 69 -2.01 5.79 -22.25
C ASP A 69 -2.65 5.77 -20.84
N PRO A 70 -1.86 5.75 -19.75
CA PRO A 70 -2.41 5.83 -18.39
C PRO A 70 -3.38 6.99 -18.19
N ASN A 71 -3.35 7.99 -19.09
CA ASN A 71 -4.26 9.13 -19.15
C ASN A 71 -5.71 8.80 -19.52
N GLU A 72 -6.01 7.64 -20.09
CA GLU A 72 -7.38 7.22 -20.45
C GLU A 72 -8.08 6.39 -19.36
N SER A 73 -7.38 6.03 -18.29
CA SER A 73 -7.95 5.24 -17.18
C SER A 73 -8.69 6.14 -16.18
N ILE A 74 -10.02 6.01 -16.11
CA ILE A 74 -10.87 6.68 -15.11
C ILE A 74 -10.83 5.84 -13.82
N GLY A 75 -9.68 5.83 -13.16
CA GLY A 75 -9.51 5.24 -11.84
C GLY A 75 -8.09 4.76 -11.53
N TYR A 76 -7.64 5.01 -10.31
CA TYR A 76 -6.25 4.85 -9.86
C TYR A 76 -5.83 3.40 -9.53
N LEU A 77 -6.79 2.47 -9.40
CA LEU A 77 -6.58 1.07 -9.00
C LEU A 77 -5.59 0.28 -9.88
N GLY A 78 -5.35 0.73 -11.11
CA GLY A 78 -4.81 -0.15 -12.13
C GLY A 78 -3.31 -0.02 -12.46
N VAL A 79 -2.68 1.14 -12.22
CA VAL A 79 -1.25 1.29 -12.57
C VAL A 79 -0.34 0.72 -11.46
N GLY A 80 -0.78 0.80 -10.20
CA GLY A 80 -0.11 0.18 -9.06
C GLY A 80 -0.25 -1.35 -9.04
N PHE A 81 -1.42 -1.86 -9.46
CA PHE A 81 -1.68 -3.29 -9.52
C PHE A 81 -0.71 -4.04 -10.44
N ARG A 82 -0.16 -3.40 -11.49
CA ARG A 82 0.85 -4.05 -12.36
C ARG A 82 2.06 -4.61 -11.60
N SER A 83 2.37 -4.06 -10.43
CA SER A 83 3.45 -4.56 -9.59
C SER A 83 3.24 -6.00 -9.12
N VAL A 84 2.01 -6.54 -9.09
CA VAL A 84 1.80 -7.97 -8.75
C VAL A 84 2.42 -8.90 -9.79
N PHE A 85 2.47 -8.48 -11.05
CA PHE A 85 3.06 -9.29 -12.13
C PHE A 85 4.58 -9.41 -12.03
N THR A 86 5.24 -8.65 -11.15
CA THR A 86 6.66 -8.86 -10.85
C THR A 86 6.89 -10.16 -10.09
N VAL A 87 5.89 -10.66 -9.34
CA VAL A 87 6.02 -11.87 -8.52
C VAL A 87 5.19 -13.05 -9.03
N THR A 88 4.12 -12.82 -9.79
CA THR A 88 3.23 -13.88 -10.28
C THR A 88 2.85 -13.70 -11.75
N ASP A 89 2.70 -14.81 -12.48
CA ASP A 89 2.13 -14.82 -13.83
C ASP A 89 0.61 -15.16 -13.81
N ALA A 90 0.06 -15.47 -12.62
CA ALA A 90 -1.31 -15.93 -12.44
C ALA A 90 -1.98 -15.35 -11.17
N PRO A 91 -2.11 -14.02 -11.00
CA PRO A 91 -2.77 -13.46 -9.82
C PRO A 91 -4.27 -13.78 -9.82
N GLU A 92 -4.75 -14.37 -8.72
CA GLU A 92 -6.17 -14.59 -8.48
C GLU A 92 -6.73 -13.49 -7.56
N ILE A 93 -7.93 -13.01 -7.89
CA ILE A 93 -8.64 -11.96 -7.15
C ILE A 93 -10.04 -12.43 -6.79
N TYR A 94 -10.40 -12.25 -5.53
CA TYR A 94 -11.72 -12.52 -4.99
C TYR A 94 -12.23 -11.30 -4.22
N SER A 95 -13.37 -10.76 -4.59
CA SER A 95 -13.95 -9.60 -3.91
C SER A 95 -15.45 -9.54 -4.15
N GLY A 96 -16.26 -9.73 -3.10
CA GLY A 96 -17.71 -9.85 -3.21
C GLY A 96 -18.10 -10.93 -4.24
N ASN A 97 -18.86 -10.51 -5.27
CA ASN A 97 -19.32 -11.39 -6.35
C ASN A 97 -18.28 -11.65 -7.45
N TYR A 98 -17.10 -11.02 -7.36
CA TYR A 98 -16.05 -11.16 -8.35
C TYR A 98 -15.07 -12.27 -7.96
N SER A 99 -14.79 -13.13 -8.94
CA SER A 99 -13.82 -14.22 -8.89
C SER A 99 -13.17 -14.33 -10.24
N PHE A 100 -11.94 -13.86 -10.36
CA PHE A 100 -11.22 -13.88 -11.61
C PHE A 100 -9.71 -13.96 -11.38
N ARG A 101 -9.01 -14.46 -12.39
CA ARG A 101 -7.54 -14.41 -12.46
C ARG A 101 -7.12 -13.77 -13.77
N PHE A 102 -5.95 -13.17 -13.74
CA PHE A 102 -5.17 -12.96 -14.94
C PHE A 102 -4.23 -14.16 -15.03
N ASP A 103 -4.11 -14.81 -16.19
CA ASP A 103 -3.30 -16.03 -16.31
C ASP A 103 -2.59 -16.08 -17.66
N LYS A 104 -1.26 -16.04 -17.59
CA LYS A 104 -0.39 -16.04 -18.78
C LYS A 104 -0.50 -17.33 -19.60
N GLU A 105 -0.62 -18.47 -18.94
CA GLU A 105 -0.71 -19.76 -19.60
C GLU A 105 -2.10 -19.96 -20.22
N GLU A 106 -3.16 -19.52 -19.54
CA GLU A 106 -4.52 -19.56 -20.07
C GLU A 106 -4.69 -18.63 -21.28
N CYS A 107 -4.12 -17.41 -21.24
CA CYS A 107 -4.08 -16.53 -22.42
C CYS A 107 -3.32 -17.16 -23.60
N MET A 108 -2.21 -17.85 -23.35
CA MET A 108 -1.47 -18.54 -24.42
C MET A 108 -2.32 -19.67 -25.04
N LYS A 109 -3.11 -20.39 -24.24
CA LYS A 109 -3.98 -21.48 -24.72
C LYS A 109 -5.21 -20.97 -25.50
N GLU A 110 -5.84 -19.90 -25.01
CA GLU A 110 -7.09 -19.37 -25.59
C GLU A 110 -6.84 -18.49 -26.82
N PHE A 111 -5.76 -17.71 -26.82
CA PHE A 111 -5.53 -16.66 -27.83
C PHE A 111 -4.25 -16.84 -28.65
N GLU A 112 -3.41 -17.84 -28.33
CA GLU A 112 -2.04 -17.97 -28.87
C GLU A 112 -1.18 -16.71 -28.63
N GLU A 113 -1.58 -15.86 -27.67
CA GLU A 113 -0.93 -14.59 -27.34
C GLU A 113 -0.85 -14.42 -25.83
N SER A 114 0.34 -14.70 -25.26
CA SER A 114 0.57 -14.55 -23.83
C SER A 114 0.56 -13.09 -23.35
N SER A 115 0.63 -12.09 -24.25
CA SER A 115 0.70 -10.67 -23.87
C SER A 115 -0.62 -10.15 -23.28
N LEU A 116 -1.73 -10.83 -23.58
CA LEU A 116 -3.08 -10.42 -23.20
C LEU A 116 -3.36 -10.61 -21.71
N TYR A 117 -2.58 -11.46 -21.01
CA TYR A 117 -2.84 -11.79 -19.62
C TYR A 117 -2.77 -10.60 -18.68
N TYR A 118 -2.09 -9.52 -19.07
CA TYR A 118 -2.11 -8.32 -18.26
C TYR A 118 -3.54 -7.79 -18.11
N PHE A 119 -4.38 -7.85 -19.14
CA PHE A 119 -5.68 -7.16 -19.17
C PHE A 119 -6.90 -8.04 -19.43
N TYR A 120 -6.73 -9.34 -19.70
CA TYR A 120 -7.84 -10.27 -19.89
C TYR A 120 -8.11 -11.09 -18.62
N PRO A 121 -9.24 -10.89 -17.92
CA PRO A 121 -9.60 -11.67 -16.74
C PRO A 121 -10.34 -12.95 -17.11
N PHE A 122 -9.84 -14.10 -16.66
CA PHE A 122 -10.56 -15.38 -16.68
C PHE A 122 -11.38 -15.54 -15.41
N ARG A 123 -12.63 -15.98 -15.55
CA ARG A 123 -13.50 -16.27 -14.40
C ARG A 123 -12.98 -17.50 -13.65
N ILE A 124 -12.98 -17.43 -12.32
CA ILE A 124 -12.69 -18.58 -11.46
C ILE A 124 -14.00 -19.14 -10.93
N ASP A 125 -14.34 -20.37 -11.34
CA ASP A 125 -15.52 -21.07 -10.83
C ASP A 125 -15.22 -21.84 -9.53
N GLN A 126 -14.00 -22.38 -9.41
CA GLN A 126 -13.55 -23.12 -8.23
C GLN A 126 -12.28 -22.49 -7.66
N PRO A 127 -12.35 -21.82 -6.51
CA PRO A 127 -11.18 -21.25 -5.86
C PRO A 127 -10.15 -22.31 -5.47
N THR A 128 -8.86 -21.96 -5.58
CA THR A 128 -7.74 -22.82 -5.16
C THR A 128 -7.64 -23.01 -3.64
N GLU A 129 -8.17 -22.04 -2.88
CA GLU A 129 -8.22 -22.05 -1.43
C GLU A 129 -9.59 -21.58 -0.92
N LYS A 130 -9.86 -21.74 0.39
CA LYS A 130 -11.06 -21.19 1.02
C LYS A 130 -11.06 -19.65 0.94
N ILE A 131 -12.18 -19.09 0.46
CA ILE A 131 -12.41 -17.65 0.25
C ILE A 131 -13.52 -17.15 1.19
N ASP A 132 -13.25 -16.09 1.96
CA ASP A 132 -14.29 -15.32 2.65
C ASP A 132 -14.76 -14.19 1.73
N ARG A 133 -15.97 -14.32 1.18
CA ARG A 133 -16.55 -13.38 0.21
C ARG A 133 -16.82 -11.98 0.76
N ARG A 134 -16.76 -11.81 2.09
CA ARG A 134 -16.89 -10.49 2.76
C ARG A 134 -15.56 -9.72 2.79
N LYS A 135 -14.48 -10.32 2.29
CA LYS A 135 -13.14 -9.74 2.22
C LYS A 135 -12.72 -9.63 0.76
N THR A 136 -11.76 -8.75 0.51
CA THR A 136 -11.01 -8.75 -0.75
C THR A 136 -9.73 -9.56 -0.54
N ILE A 137 -9.49 -10.52 -1.42
CA ILE A 137 -8.41 -11.50 -1.32
C ILE A 137 -7.65 -11.53 -2.65
N PHE A 138 -6.32 -11.42 -2.55
CA PHE A 138 -5.39 -11.64 -3.66
C PHE A 138 -4.56 -12.88 -3.35
N ILE A 139 -4.47 -13.82 -4.29
CA ILE A 139 -3.59 -15.00 -4.21
C ILE A 139 -2.57 -14.87 -5.33
N LEU A 140 -1.29 -14.75 -4.97
CA LEU A 140 -0.18 -14.49 -5.88
C LEU A 140 0.78 -15.69 -5.83
N SER A 141 0.59 -16.63 -6.74
CA SER A 141 1.48 -17.79 -6.90
C SER A 141 2.82 -17.36 -7.49
N PHE A 142 3.93 -17.63 -6.81
CA PHE A 142 5.23 -17.14 -7.23
C PHE A 142 5.69 -17.80 -8.55
N LYS A 143 6.16 -16.99 -9.50
CA LYS A 143 6.61 -17.46 -10.84
C LYS A 143 8.03 -18.05 -10.87
N ALA A 144 8.86 -17.77 -9.85
CA ALA A 144 10.25 -18.21 -9.79
C ALA A 144 10.68 -18.50 -8.35
N GLU A 145 11.70 -19.34 -8.19
CA GLU A 145 12.43 -19.51 -6.94
C GLU A 145 13.04 -18.16 -6.52
N GLY A 146 12.79 -17.73 -5.28
CA GLY A 146 13.30 -16.46 -4.73
C GLY A 146 12.21 -15.42 -4.42
N GLY A 147 11.04 -15.48 -5.05
CA GLY A 147 9.92 -14.55 -4.77
C GLY A 147 9.50 -14.56 -3.30
N PHE A 148 9.54 -15.73 -2.67
CA PHE A 148 9.31 -15.90 -1.23
C PHE A 148 10.38 -15.21 -0.38
N THR A 149 11.66 -15.54 -0.59
CA THR A 149 12.79 -15.04 0.21
C THR A 149 12.85 -13.52 0.16
N GLU A 150 12.78 -12.94 -1.04
CA GLU A 150 12.80 -11.50 -1.22
C GLU A 150 11.59 -10.82 -0.58
N THR A 151 10.41 -11.44 -0.67
CA THR A 151 9.21 -10.91 -0.01
C THR A 151 9.36 -10.92 1.50
N ILE A 152 9.84 -12.01 2.09
CA ILE A 152 10.05 -12.11 3.55
C ILE A 152 11.07 -11.08 4.03
N GLU A 153 12.24 -10.98 3.41
CA GLU A 153 13.29 -10.04 3.83
C GLU A 153 12.79 -8.58 3.87
N GLN A 154 11.92 -8.22 2.93
CA GLN A 154 11.35 -6.87 2.87
C GLN A 154 10.15 -6.70 3.81
N LEU A 155 9.32 -7.73 4.01
CA LEU A 155 8.26 -7.71 5.03
C LEU A 155 8.84 -7.61 6.45
N GLU A 156 10.03 -8.17 6.69
CA GLU A 156 10.76 -7.97 7.94
C GLU A 156 11.29 -6.54 8.07
N LYS A 157 11.69 -5.90 6.95
CA LYS A 157 12.07 -4.48 6.90
C LYS A 157 10.89 -3.52 6.89
N LEU A 158 9.65 -4.01 6.72
CA LEU A 158 8.45 -3.17 6.80
C LEU A 158 8.42 -2.55 8.20
N GLY A 159 8.80 -1.27 8.27
CA GLY A 159 8.90 -0.54 9.52
C GLY A 159 7.52 -0.39 10.14
N GLU A 160 7.46 -0.59 11.45
CA GLU A 160 6.26 -0.44 12.27
C GLU A 160 5.60 0.94 12.10
N HIS A 161 6.40 1.96 11.79
CA HIS A 161 5.95 3.34 11.54
C HIS A 161 5.06 3.49 10.30
N SER A 162 5.00 2.50 9.43
CA SER A 162 4.13 2.47 8.24
C SER A 162 2.66 2.71 8.61
N LEU A 163 2.21 2.22 9.77
CA LEU A 163 0.84 2.39 10.25
C LEU A 163 0.53 3.81 10.75
N LEU A 164 1.53 4.60 11.15
CA LEU A 164 1.31 5.93 11.77
C LEU A 164 0.62 6.93 10.83
N PHE A 165 0.76 6.71 9.52
CA PHE A 165 0.30 7.66 8.51
C PHE A 165 -0.91 7.17 7.72
N LEU A 166 -1.35 5.94 7.96
CA LEU A 166 -2.59 5.42 7.38
C LEU A 166 -3.80 6.05 8.11
N ARG A 167 -4.88 6.30 7.36
CA ARG A 167 -6.11 6.91 7.87
C ARG A 167 -7.08 5.86 8.36
N ASN A 168 -7.18 4.71 7.71
CA ASN A 168 -8.20 3.69 7.96
C ASN A 168 -7.60 2.43 8.59
N ILE A 169 -6.50 1.92 8.04
CA ILE A 169 -5.90 0.67 8.53
C ILE A 169 -5.40 0.85 9.96
N ARG A 170 -5.80 -0.09 10.82
CA ARG A 170 -5.44 -0.17 12.25
C ARG A 170 -4.63 -1.41 12.59
N SER A 171 -4.67 -2.43 11.75
CA SER A 171 -4.00 -3.71 12.00
C SER A 171 -3.40 -4.27 10.72
N ILE A 172 -2.09 -4.54 10.77
CA ILE A 172 -1.37 -5.35 9.77
C ILE A 172 -0.95 -6.66 10.43
N ILE A 173 -1.31 -7.78 9.81
CA ILE A 173 -0.91 -9.12 10.24
C ILE A 173 -0.06 -9.75 9.16
N ILE A 174 1.11 -10.26 9.52
CA ILE A 174 1.98 -11.03 8.63
C ILE A 174 2.13 -12.43 9.24
N GLN A 175 1.71 -13.44 8.50
CA GLN A 175 1.82 -14.85 8.85
C GLN A 175 2.74 -15.53 7.85
N ASN A 176 3.89 -16.00 8.33
CA ASN A 176 4.72 -16.95 7.61
C ASN A 176 4.19 -18.36 7.90
N GLU A 177 3.75 -19.06 6.85
CA GLU A 177 3.16 -20.39 6.95
C GLU A 177 4.21 -21.51 6.97
N GLU A 178 5.45 -21.24 6.56
CA GLU A 178 6.55 -22.21 6.58
C GLU A 178 7.03 -22.50 8.01
N ASN A 179 7.15 -21.44 8.82
CA ASN A 179 7.66 -21.54 10.18
C ASN A 179 6.61 -21.15 11.25
N ASN A 180 5.37 -20.90 10.85
CA ASN A 180 4.27 -20.43 11.70
C ASN A 180 4.55 -19.12 12.46
N LYS A 181 5.59 -18.34 12.08
CA LYS A 181 5.89 -17.04 12.69
C LYS A 181 4.80 -16.04 12.32
N ARG A 182 4.26 -15.38 13.34
CA ARG A 182 3.22 -14.36 13.20
C ARG A 182 3.70 -13.03 13.77
N ARG A 183 3.68 -11.99 12.93
CA ARG A 183 3.86 -10.60 13.34
C ARG A 183 2.51 -9.90 13.27
N VAL A 184 2.17 -9.16 14.33
CA VAL A 184 0.95 -8.36 14.39
C VAL A 184 1.37 -6.96 14.79
N CYS A 185 1.06 -6.01 13.91
CA CYS A 185 1.28 -4.59 14.12
C CYS A 185 -0.08 -3.91 14.22
N ASN A 186 -0.37 -3.26 15.35
CA ASN A 186 -1.60 -2.54 15.59
C ASN A 186 -1.31 -1.09 15.92
N ILE A 187 -2.18 -0.19 15.48
CA ILE A 187 -2.17 1.21 15.89
C ILE A 187 -3.50 1.57 16.54
N THR A 188 -3.43 2.21 17.70
CA THR A 188 -4.58 2.69 18.48
C THR A 188 -4.45 4.18 18.69
N CYS A 189 -5.53 4.93 18.43
CA CYS A 189 -5.60 6.33 18.82
C CYS A 189 -5.86 6.40 20.33
N ILE A 190 -4.94 7.00 21.08
CA ILE A 190 -5.06 7.20 22.54
C ILE A 190 -5.69 8.56 22.83
N GLU A 191 -5.34 9.57 22.02
CA GLU A 191 -5.92 10.91 22.08
C GLU A 191 -6.23 11.38 20.67
N ASP A 192 -7.50 11.74 20.45
CA ASP A 192 -8.00 12.20 19.16
C ASP A 192 -7.32 13.49 18.69
N PHE A 193 -7.29 13.67 17.37
CA PHE A 193 -6.74 14.86 16.75
C PHE A 193 -7.46 16.15 17.21
N GLN A 194 -6.78 16.96 18.00
CA GLN A 194 -7.24 18.29 18.42
C GLN A 194 -6.46 19.40 17.70
N PRO A 195 -7.12 20.51 17.27
CA PRO A 195 -6.40 21.65 16.68
C PRO A 195 -5.40 22.26 17.66
N LEU A 196 -4.25 22.72 17.16
CA LEU A 196 -3.31 23.46 18.01
C LEU A 196 -3.90 24.82 18.42
N PRO A 197 -3.63 25.30 19.66
CA PRO A 197 -4.15 26.58 20.13
C PRO A 197 -3.79 27.76 19.22
N ASN A 198 -2.59 27.74 18.64
CA ASN A 198 -2.04 28.83 17.82
C ASN A 198 -2.16 28.59 16.31
N ASN A 199 -2.62 27.42 15.87
CA ASN A 199 -2.79 27.10 14.45
C ASN A 199 -3.85 25.99 14.29
N LYS A 200 -5.06 26.38 13.86
CA LYS A 200 -6.18 25.44 13.72
C LYS A 200 -6.04 24.47 12.54
N ASP A 201 -5.18 24.80 11.58
CA ASP A 201 -4.94 23.98 10.39
C ASP A 201 -4.03 22.77 10.69
N ILE A 202 -3.36 22.80 11.86
CA ILE A 202 -2.55 21.70 12.37
C ILE A 202 -3.28 21.06 13.54
N LYS A 203 -3.46 19.75 13.46
CA LYS A 203 -4.06 18.93 14.49
C LYS A 203 -3.01 18.02 15.14
N LEU A 204 -3.21 17.73 16.41
CA LEU A 204 -2.34 16.91 17.24
C LEU A 204 -3.12 15.73 17.80
N GLY A 205 -2.62 14.52 17.62
CA GLY A 205 -3.17 13.31 18.23
C GLY A 205 -2.07 12.45 18.85
N LYS A 206 -2.45 11.55 19.76
CA LYS A 206 -1.53 10.54 20.32
C LYS A 206 -1.92 9.15 19.91
N PHE A 207 -0.93 8.35 19.58
CA PHE A 207 -1.10 6.99 19.06
C PHE A 207 -0.23 6.00 19.81
N LEU A 208 -0.79 4.81 20.09
CA LEU A 208 -0.05 3.65 20.55
C LEU A 208 0.16 2.72 19.36
N LEU A 209 1.41 2.48 19.00
CA LEU A 209 1.81 1.48 18.03
C LEU A 209 2.33 0.26 18.78
N VAL A 210 1.73 -0.90 18.52
CA VAL A 210 2.14 -2.18 19.12
C VAL A 210 2.59 -3.11 18.01
N ASP A 211 3.86 -3.51 18.01
CA ASP A 211 4.43 -4.49 17.08
C ASP A 211 5.00 -5.68 17.86
N GLY A 212 4.31 -6.82 17.79
CA GLY A 212 4.62 -7.96 18.63
C GLY A 212 4.48 -7.61 20.12
N SER A 213 5.60 -7.67 20.85
CA SER A 213 5.66 -7.30 22.28
C SER A 213 6.13 -5.86 22.52
N ILE A 214 6.49 -5.13 21.47
CA ILE A 214 7.02 -3.76 21.58
C ILE A 214 5.84 -2.79 21.46
N ALA A 215 5.69 -1.92 22.46
CA ALA A 215 4.68 -0.88 22.49
C ALA A 215 5.36 0.49 22.50
N THR A 216 5.03 1.34 21.52
CA THR A 216 5.63 2.65 21.34
C THR A 216 4.55 3.71 21.20
N ARG A 217 4.64 4.78 22.00
CA ARG A 217 3.75 5.92 21.90
C ARG A 217 4.30 6.96 20.94
N PHE A 218 3.41 7.58 20.19
CA PHE A 218 3.73 8.63 19.24
C PHE A 218 2.81 9.83 19.45
N LEU A 219 3.42 11.01 19.36
CA LEU A 219 2.73 12.27 19.18
C LEU A 219 2.72 12.58 17.67
N VAL A 220 1.54 12.68 17.08
CA VAL A 220 1.38 12.87 15.62
C VAL A 220 0.74 14.22 15.35
N PHE A 221 1.43 15.04 14.58
CA PHE A 221 0.93 16.27 13.99
C PHE A 221 0.41 15.96 12.59
N ARG A 222 -0.71 16.56 12.21
CA ARG A 222 -1.26 16.46 10.85
C ARG A 222 -1.82 17.81 10.46
N GLY A 223 -1.34 18.37 9.34
CA GLY A 223 -1.80 19.66 8.83
C GLY A 223 -1.97 19.63 7.32
N THR A 224 -2.82 20.50 6.80
CA THR A 224 -3.00 20.68 5.35
C THR A 224 -2.38 22.00 4.94
N PHE A 225 -1.55 21.97 3.90
CA PHE A 225 -0.73 23.08 3.47
C PHE A 225 -1.00 23.38 1.99
N GLN A 226 -1.17 24.66 1.66
CA GLN A 226 -1.25 25.12 0.28
C GLN A 226 0.09 24.89 -0.41
N ILE A 227 0.05 24.34 -1.63
CA ILE A 227 1.22 24.17 -2.48
C ILE A 227 1.57 25.54 -3.09
N PRO A 228 2.78 26.08 -2.86
CA PRO A 228 3.19 27.36 -3.44
C PRO A 228 3.10 27.36 -4.97
N GLU A 229 2.68 28.48 -5.56
CA GLU A 229 2.53 28.61 -7.03
C GLU A 229 3.82 28.27 -7.80
N GLU A 230 4.97 28.61 -7.22
CA GLU A 230 6.29 28.30 -7.78
C GLU A 230 6.53 26.79 -7.92
N ILE A 231 6.03 25.98 -6.97
CA ILE A 231 6.07 24.51 -7.07
C ILE A 231 5.04 24.00 -8.08
N GLN A 232 3.86 24.62 -8.18
CA GLN A 232 2.86 24.23 -9.18
C GLN A 232 3.35 24.45 -10.62
N LYS A 233 4.23 25.44 -10.82
CA LYS A 233 4.83 25.81 -12.12
C LYS A 233 6.15 25.08 -12.42
N ASP A 234 6.68 24.32 -11.47
CA ASP A 234 7.90 23.54 -11.65
C ASP A 234 7.76 22.49 -12.77
N GLU A 235 8.82 22.33 -13.57
CA GLU A 235 8.82 21.44 -14.73
C GLU A 235 8.55 19.98 -14.35
N GLU A 236 9.07 19.50 -13.23
CA GLU A 236 8.84 18.14 -12.77
C GLU A 236 7.40 17.97 -12.28
N THR A 237 6.84 18.97 -11.60
CA THR A 237 5.43 18.97 -11.18
C THR A 237 4.47 18.96 -12.38
N ILE A 238 4.78 19.71 -13.44
CA ILE A 238 4.04 19.69 -14.71
C ILE A 238 4.20 18.33 -15.39
N ARG A 239 5.43 17.82 -15.52
CA ARG A 239 5.74 16.51 -16.14
C ARG A 239 4.99 15.37 -15.47
N THR A 240 4.80 15.46 -14.15
CA THR A 240 4.09 14.46 -13.35
C THR A 240 2.58 14.72 -13.24
N LYS A 241 2.04 15.74 -13.93
CA LYS A 241 0.63 16.13 -13.93
C LYS A 241 0.08 16.46 -12.55
N ARG A 242 0.93 16.98 -11.67
CA ARG A 242 0.60 17.32 -10.28
C ARG A 242 0.29 18.80 -10.08
N ARG A 243 0.31 19.61 -11.16
CA ARG A 243 0.03 21.05 -11.12
C ARG A 243 -1.35 21.41 -10.54
N ALA A 244 -2.35 20.56 -10.74
CA ALA A 244 -3.71 20.80 -10.23
C ALA A 244 -3.87 20.48 -8.73
N ILE A 245 -2.80 20.06 -8.05
CA ILE A 245 -2.82 19.80 -6.61
C ILE A 245 -2.55 21.13 -5.89
N GLU A 246 -3.62 21.70 -5.32
CA GLU A 246 -3.57 22.98 -4.61
C GLU A 246 -3.14 22.82 -3.16
N GLU A 247 -3.45 21.68 -2.53
CA GLU A 247 -3.17 21.41 -1.13
C GLU A 247 -2.53 20.04 -0.93
N ARG A 248 -1.71 19.92 0.12
CA ARG A 248 -1.23 18.63 0.63
C ARG A 248 -1.32 18.51 2.13
N GLU A 249 -1.71 17.33 2.57
CA GLU A 249 -1.61 16.94 3.96
C GLU A 249 -0.17 16.52 4.27
N VAL A 250 0.39 17.03 5.35
CA VAL A 250 1.68 16.62 5.90
C VAL A 250 1.44 16.15 7.33
N SER A 251 1.98 14.97 7.65
CA SER A 251 2.00 14.42 9.00
C SER A 251 3.42 14.30 9.54
N ILE A 252 3.61 14.57 10.82
CA ILE A 252 4.90 14.44 11.51
C ILE A 252 4.68 13.64 12.78
N ALA A 253 5.51 12.64 13.05
CA ALA A 253 5.41 11.83 14.27
C ALA A 253 6.70 11.89 15.10
N PHE A 254 6.53 12.08 16.41
CA PHE A 254 7.59 12.05 17.41
C PHE A 254 7.33 10.90 18.38
N GLN A 255 8.37 10.13 18.72
CA GLN A 255 8.27 9.10 19.75
C GLN A 255 8.16 9.74 21.14
N LEU A 256 7.36 9.13 22.00
CA LEU A 256 7.20 9.50 23.40
C LEU A 256 7.82 8.44 24.33
N ASP A 257 8.32 8.87 25.48
CA ASP A 257 8.67 7.99 26.59
C ASP A 257 7.44 7.65 27.47
N GLU A 258 7.67 6.97 28.60
CA GLU A 258 6.60 6.54 29.51
C GLU A 258 5.88 7.71 30.21
N GLN A 259 6.55 8.87 30.31
CA GLN A 259 6.06 10.09 30.92
C GLN A 259 5.55 11.11 29.87
N ASP A 260 5.36 10.66 28.62
CA ASP A 260 4.94 11.47 27.47
C ASP A 260 5.93 12.60 27.09
N ASN A 261 7.22 12.49 27.44
CA ASN A 261 8.25 13.39 26.92
C ASN A 261 8.75 12.93 25.55
N LEU A 262 9.21 13.88 24.74
CA LEU A 262 9.80 13.59 23.42
C LEU A 262 11.08 12.76 23.58
N LYS A 263 11.09 11.58 22.96
CA LYS A 263 12.25 10.68 22.91
C LYS A 263 12.88 10.76 21.51
N PRO A 264 14.19 11.07 21.39
CA PRO A 264 14.87 11.04 20.10
C PRO A 264 14.81 9.64 19.46
N MET A 265 14.58 9.60 18.15
CA MET A 265 14.60 8.38 17.34
C MET A 265 15.21 8.66 15.97
N GLU A 266 15.70 7.63 15.28
CA GLU A 266 15.95 7.76 13.85
C GLU A 266 14.61 7.73 13.10
N GLY A 267 14.30 8.81 12.39
CA GLY A 267 13.13 8.93 11.54
C GLY A 267 13.50 9.11 10.07
N TYR A 268 12.49 9.08 9.22
CA TYR A 268 12.60 9.12 7.76
C TYR A 268 11.52 10.03 7.19
N ILE A 269 11.77 10.56 5.99
CA ILE A 269 10.82 11.35 5.22
C ILE A 269 10.17 10.44 4.18
N CYS A 270 8.85 10.35 4.25
CA CYS A 270 8.00 9.55 3.39
C CYS A 270 7.16 10.50 2.53
N SER A 271 6.96 10.20 1.25
CA SER A 271 5.75 10.67 0.57
C SER A 271 4.88 9.45 0.30
N PHE A 272 3.77 9.35 1.03
CA PHE A 272 2.92 8.17 1.18
C PHE A 272 3.56 6.92 1.85
N PHE A 273 4.80 6.54 1.54
CA PHE A 273 5.61 5.51 2.22
C PHE A 273 7.11 5.90 2.16
N PRO A 274 8.04 5.25 2.88
CA PRO A 274 9.44 5.70 2.96
C PRO A 274 10.14 5.66 1.60
N ILE A 275 10.17 6.79 0.89
CA ILE A 275 10.82 6.89 -0.43
C ILE A 275 12.35 6.96 -0.27
N LYS A 276 12.84 7.52 0.84
CA LYS A 276 14.27 7.62 1.13
C LYS A 276 14.52 7.82 2.61
N GLN A 277 15.37 6.99 3.21
CA GLN A 277 15.89 7.25 4.55
C GLN A 277 16.84 8.46 4.48
N ARG A 278 16.38 9.63 4.94
CA ARG A 278 17.25 10.74 5.30
C ARG A 278 17.30 10.78 6.82
N LYS A 279 18.50 10.84 7.41
CA LYS A 279 18.69 10.89 8.86
C LYS A 279 18.08 12.18 9.42
N ILE A 280 16.90 12.06 10.02
CA ILE A 280 16.24 13.11 10.80
C ILE A 280 15.73 12.49 12.11
N ASN A 281 15.50 13.31 13.14
CA ASN A 281 15.17 12.82 14.49
C ASN A 281 13.67 12.57 14.73
N PHE A 282 12.87 12.58 13.66
CA PHE A 282 11.41 12.48 13.66
C PHE A 282 10.93 11.92 12.31
N LEU A 283 9.70 11.41 12.25
CA LEU A 283 9.13 10.88 11.01
C LEU A 283 8.31 11.96 10.31
N VAL A 284 8.40 12.07 8.99
CA VAL A 284 7.58 12.98 8.17
C VAL A 284 6.89 12.19 7.07
N HIS A 285 5.63 12.52 6.80
CA HIS A 285 4.83 11.95 5.73
C HIS A 285 4.10 13.06 4.97
N ALA A 286 4.17 13.08 3.64
CA ALA A 286 3.57 14.12 2.79
C ALA A 286 2.96 13.58 1.49
#